data_AF-A0A843L793-F1
#
_entry.id   AF-A0A843L793-F1
#
_cell.length_a   1.000
_cell.length_b   1.000
_cell.length_c   1.000
_cell.angle_alpha   90.00
_cell.angle_beta   90.00
_cell.angle_gamma   90.00
#
_symmetry.space_group_name_H-M   'P 1'
#
loop_
_entity.id
_entity.type
_entity.pdbx_description
1 polymer ?
#
loop_
_entity_poly.entity_id
_entity_poly.type
_entity_poly.pdbx_seq_one_letter_code
_entity_poly.pdbx_strand_id
1 'polypeptide(L)'
;MPDTPKVFGMPAETGRWGLVALGLVINLCLGSIYSWSVFVAPLAAHFTAALGREVTAGEVLLPFSVFLAFFAIAMPLAGKYIERYGPRRVTIAGGLLTGLGWLLASTATSVEALYVVYGVIGGIGVGIAYGAPVAVAARWFPDRRGLAVGLTLLGFGISAFVTANAAGALIAAYGVMATFGIFGVALAAVLVLAALPLRFPPQGWRPAGWSPPAPEVGTAPLCECDRRTMLRTGAFYG
;
A
#
# COMPACT_ATOMS: atom_id res chain seq x y z
N MET A 1 13.77 -35.26 7.29
CA MET A 1 12.65 -34.30 7.34
C MET A 1 13.19 -32.97 6.85
N PRO A 2 12.74 -32.43 5.69
CA PRO A 2 13.31 -31.19 5.18
C PRO A 2 12.91 -30.03 6.11
N ASP A 3 13.91 -29.25 6.51
CA ASP A 3 13.82 -28.13 7.45
C ASP A 3 12.63 -27.21 7.16
N THR A 4 11.62 -27.27 8.04
CA THR A 4 10.45 -26.40 7.95
C THR A 4 10.94 -24.95 8.12
N PRO A 5 10.71 -24.06 7.15
CA PRO A 5 11.30 -22.72 7.21
C PRO A 5 10.74 -21.92 8.38
N LYS A 6 11.58 -21.64 9.38
CA LYS A 6 11.16 -20.94 10.60
C LYS A 6 10.91 -19.46 10.33
N VAL A 7 9.69 -18.97 10.55
CA VAL A 7 9.33 -17.53 10.50
C VAL A 7 9.27 -17.03 11.93
N PHE A 8 10.02 -15.98 12.27
CA PHE A 8 10.15 -15.50 13.65
C PHE A 8 10.60 -16.57 14.67
N GLY A 9 11.38 -17.57 14.25
CA GLY A 9 11.78 -18.69 15.11
C GLY A 9 10.68 -19.74 15.37
N MET A 10 9.46 -19.49 14.91
CA MET A 10 8.31 -20.40 14.99
C MET A 10 8.15 -21.25 13.72
N PRO A 11 7.43 -22.39 13.79
CA PRO A 11 7.06 -23.17 12.61
C PRO A 11 6.42 -22.28 11.53
N ALA A 12 6.71 -22.58 10.27
CA ALA A 12 6.21 -21.86 9.09
C ALA A 12 4.68 -21.62 9.13
N GLU A 13 3.94 -22.56 9.71
CA GLU A 13 2.47 -22.55 9.77
C GLU A 13 1.88 -21.55 10.75
N THR A 14 2.58 -21.23 11.84
CA THR A 14 2.17 -20.25 12.85
C THR A 14 2.73 -18.87 12.52
N GLY A 15 4.00 -18.79 12.13
CA GLY A 15 4.66 -17.52 11.83
C GLY A 15 4.18 -16.84 10.54
N ARG A 16 3.55 -17.58 9.61
CA ARG A 16 2.89 -16.99 8.41
C ARG A 16 1.71 -16.07 8.75
N TRP A 17 0.99 -16.33 9.84
CA TRP A 17 -0.09 -15.45 10.30
C TRP A 17 0.43 -14.12 10.85
N GLY A 18 1.63 -14.12 11.46
CA GLY A 18 2.31 -12.89 11.84
C GLY A 18 2.62 -11.99 10.64
N LEU A 19 2.94 -12.57 9.47
CA LEU A 19 3.14 -11.81 8.23
C LEU A 19 1.84 -11.20 7.70
N VAL A 20 0.70 -11.87 7.88
CA VAL A 20 -0.63 -11.33 7.53
C VAL A 20 -0.99 -10.17 8.47
N ALA A 21 -0.73 -10.31 9.77
CA ALA A 21 -0.95 -9.22 10.73
C ALA A 21 -0.07 -7.99 10.41
N LEU A 22 1.20 -8.20 10.04
CA LEU A 22 2.07 -7.12 9.57
C LEU A 22 1.58 -6.51 8.26
N GLY A 23 1.12 -7.34 7.32
CA GLY A 23 0.49 -6.89 6.09
C GLY A 23 -0.75 -6.04 6.34
N LEU A 24 -1.57 -6.42 7.32
CA LEU A 24 -2.73 -5.65 7.78
C LEU A 24 -2.30 -4.29 8.31
N VAL A 25 -1.29 -4.23 9.17
CA VAL A 25 -0.75 -2.95 9.70
C VAL A 25 -0.23 -2.06 8.58
N ILE A 26 0.53 -2.63 7.62
CA ILE A 26 1.04 -1.88 6.46
C ILE A 26 -0.13 -1.32 5.65
N ASN A 27 -1.11 -2.14 5.30
CA ASN A 27 -2.28 -1.70 4.55
C ASN A 27 -3.13 -0.69 5.33
N LEU A 28 -3.17 -0.79 6.66
CA LEU A 28 -3.82 0.20 7.51
C LEU A 28 -3.12 1.56 7.40
N CYS A 29 -1.79 1.59 7.41
CA CYS A 29 -1.03 2.82 7.18
C CYS A 29 -1.23 3.37 5.75
N LEU A 30 -1.21 2.51 4.73
CA LEU A 30 -1.37 2.92 3.34
C LEU A 30 -2.79 3.43 3.03
N GLY A 31 -3.81 2.89 3.72
CA GLY A 31 -5.19 3.31 3.54
C GLY A 31 -5.55 4.63 4.23
N SER A 32 -4.65 5.19 5.06
CA SER A 32 -4.82 6.51 5.69
C SER A 32 -5.23 7.63 4.72
N ILE A 33 -4.91 7.46 3.43
CA ILE A 33 -5.33 8.37 2.37
C ILE A 33 -6.84 8.55 2.24
N TYR A 34 -7.65 7.52 2.54
CA TYR A 34 -9.12 7.64 2.43
C TYR A 34 -9.72 8.60 3.46
N SER A 35 -8.96 8.96 4.49
CA SER A 35 -9.32 9.99 5.45
C SER A 35 -8.96 11.41 4.99
N TRP A 36 -8.54 11.60 3.73
CA TRP A 36 -8.23 12.92 3.17
C TRP A 36 -9.38 13.92 3.36
N SER A 37 -10.63 13.47 3.31
CA SER A 37 -11.81 14.32 3.50
C SER A 37 -11.80 15.10 4.82
N VAL A 38 -11.20 14.56 5.90
CA VAL A 38 -11.06 15.24 7.20
C VAL A 38 -10.08 16.42 7.11
N PHE A 39 -9.09 16.33 6.22
CA PHE A 39 -8.11 17.38 6.00
C PHE A 39 -8.64 18.49 5.08
N VAL A 40 -9.63 18.22 4.22
CA VAL A 40 -10.11 19.19 3.21
C VAL A 40 -10.56 20.52 3.82
N ALA A 41 -11.46 20.48 4.81
CA ALA A 41 -11.98 21.69 5.46
C ALA A 41 -10.89 22.52 6.18
N PRO A 42 -10.07 21.96 7.09
CA PRO A 42 -9.04 22.73 7.77
C PRO A 42 -7.91 23.18 6.83
N LEU A 43 -7.63 22.42 5.77
CA LEU A 43 -6.62 22.77 4.77
C LEU A 43 -7.09 23.91 3.86
N ALA A 44 -8.36 23.91 3.44
CA ALA A 44 -8.96 25.01 2.69
C ALA A 44 -8.97 26.31 3.52
N ALA A 45 -9.33 26.23 4.80
CA ALA A 45 -9.28 27.38 5.70
C ALA A 45 -7.84 27.91 5.88
N HIS A 46 -6.87 27.01 6.07
CA HIS A 46 -5.46 27.39 6.22
C HIS A 46 -4.91 28.11 4.99
N PHE A 47 -5.11 27.55 3.78
CA PHE A 47 -4.63 28.19 2.57
C PHE A 47 -5.42 29.45 2.19
N THR A 48 -6.70 29.55 2.55
CA THR A 48 -7.46 30.78 2.34
C THR A 48 -6.88 31.93 3.17
N ALA A 49 -6.53 31.65 4.44
CA ALA A 49 -5.85 32.61 5.29
C ALA A 49 -4.42 32.92 4.83
N ALA A 50 -3.67 31.93 4.34
CA ALA A 50 -2.28 32.09 3.94
C ALA A 50 -2.11 32.78 2.57
N LEU A 51 -2.99 32.53 1.61
CA LEU A 51 -2.91 33.10 0.25
C LEU A 51 -3.79 34.34 0.06
N GLY A 52 -4.68 34.65 1.01
CA GLY A 52 -5.61 35.78 0.90
C GLY A 52 -6.66 35.64 -0.21
N ARG A 53 -6.85 34.42 -0.75
CA ARG A 53 -7.84 34.07 -1.78
C ARG A 53 -8.70 32.92 -1.26
N GLU A 54 -9.99 32.89 -1.58
CA GLU A 54 -10.80 31.71 -1.27
C GLU A 54 -10.25 30.49 -2.01
N VAL A 55 -9.82 29.49 -1.23
CA VAL A 55 -9.45 28.18 -1.75
C VAL A 55 -10.67 27.28 -1.65
N THR A 56 -11.21 26.89 -2.80
CA THR A 56 -12.39 26.02 -2.86
C THR A 56 -12.04 24.58 -2.47
N ALA A 57 -13.02 23.84 -1.95
CA ALA A 57 -12.85 22.43 -1.62
C ALA A 57 -12.40 21.59 -2.83
N GLY A 58 -12.81 21.97 -4.05
CA GLY A 58 -12.38 21.33 -5.30
C GLY A 58 -10.88 21.36 -5.52
N GLU A 59 -10.23 22.51 -5.25
CA GLU A 59 -8.76 22.63 -5.34
C GLU A 59 -8.05 21.73 -4.33
N VAL A 60 -8.62 21.57 -3.13
CA VAL A 60 -8.02 20.74 -2.07
C VAL A 60 -8.31 19.25 -2.27
N LEU A 61 -9.27 18.89 -3.12
CA LEU A 61 -9.58 17.50 -3.51
C LEU A 61 -8.69 17.00 -4.66
N LEU A 62 -8.20 17.90 -5.52
CA LEU A 62 -7.29 17.54 -6.62
C LEU A 62 -6.00 16.79 -6.22
N PRO A 63 -5.29 17.11 -5.10
CA PRO A 63 -4.12 16.36 -4.67
C PRO A 63 -4.44 14.88 -4.43
N PHE A 64 -5.63 14.58 -3.91
CA PHE A 64 -6.09 13.20 -3.69
C PHE A 64 -6.38 12.47 -5.02
N SER A 65 -6.97 13.17 -6.00
CA SER A 65 -7.17 12.59 -7.34
C SER A 65 -5.84 12.30 -8.05
N VAL A 66 -4.88 13.24 -7.97
CA VAL A 66 -3.51 13.06 -8.50
C VAL A 66 -2.84 11.88 -7.78
N PHE A 67 -2.99 11.78 -6.46
CA PHE A 67 -2.51 10.65 -5.70
C PHE A 67 -3.02 9.33 -6.25
N LEU A 68 -4.34 9.19 -6.44
CA LEU A 68 -4.94 7.96 -6.94
C LEU A 68 -4.47 7.61 -8.35
N ALA A 69 -4.27 8.62 -9.21
CA ALA A 69 -3.73 8.41 -10.55
C ALA A 69 -2.30 7.85 -10.51
N PHE A 70 -1.41 8.46 -9.72
CA PHE A 70 -0.02 7.98 -9.60
C PHE A 70 0.09 6.66 -8.85
N PHE A 71 -0.77 6.42 -7.86
CA PHE A 71 -0.94 5.13 -7.22
C PHE A 71 -1.28 4.04 -8.24
N ALA A 72 -2.28 4.28 -9.09
CA ALA A 72 -2.70 3.33 -10.13
C ALA A 72 -1.60 3.07 -11.15
N ILE A 73 -0.81 4.09 -11.53
CA ILE A 73 0.33 3.95 -12.44
C ILE A 73 1.47 3.17 -11.77
N ALA A 74 1.78 3.43 -10.51
CA ALA A 74 2.89 2.79 -9.80
C ALA A 74 2.63 1.32 -9.47
N MET A 75 1.37 0.94 -9.27
CA MET A 75 0.99 -0.42 -8.84
C MET A 75 1.44 -1.53 -9.83
N PRO A 76 1.25 -1.44 -11.16
CA PRO A 76 1.81 -2.40 -12.12
C PRO A 76 3.33 -2.45 -12.12
N LEU A 77 4.00 -1.32 -11.89
CA LEU A 77 5.46 -1.25 -11.84
C LEU A 77 5.98 -1.95 -10.59
N ALA A 78 5.31 -1.77 -9.44
CA ALA A 78 5.66 -2.38 -8.17
C ALA A 78 5.81 -3.90 -8.28
N GLY A 79 4.91 -4.58 -9.02
CA GLY A 79 4.96 -6.03 -9.19
C GLY A 79 6.31 -6.56 -9.69
N LYS A 80 6.86 -5.93 -10.73
CA LYS A 80 8.19 -6.31 -11.29
C LYS A 80 9.32 -6.08 -10.28
N TYR A 81 9.26 -4.97 -9.55
CA TYR A 81 10.28 -4.62 -8.56
C TYR A 81 10.23 -5.52 -7.32
N ILE A 82 9.02 -5.91 -6.90
CA ILE A 82 8.79 -6.84 -5.80
C ILE A 82 9.46 -8.20 -6.10
N GLU A 83 9.33 -8.70 -7.32
CA GLU A 83 9.95 -9.97 -7.73
C GLU A 83 11.47 -9.89 -7.81
N ARG A 84 12.02 -8.77 -8.31
CA ARG A 84 13.46 -8.60 -8.50
C ARG A 84 14.22 -8.28 -7.20
N TYR A 85 13.67 -7.42 -6.35
CA TYR A 85 14.37 -6.88 -5.17
C TYR A 85 13.83 -7.42 -3.83
N GLY A 86 12.72 -8.18 -3.87
CA GLY A 86 12.07 -8.74 -2.71
C GLY A 86 11.14 -7.76 -1.99
N PRO A 87 10.23 -8.28 -1.15
CA PRO A 87 9.11 -7.51 -0.60
C PRO A 87 9.57 -6.50 0.45
N ARG A 88 10.60 -6.83 1.24
CA ARG A 88 11.17 -5.95 2.26
C ARG A 88 11.68 -4.64 1.70
N ARG A 89 12.59 -4.70 0.72
CA ARG A 89 13.25 -3.51 0.16
C ARG A 89 12.24 -2.61 -0.55
N VAL A 90 11.30 -3.21 -1.27
CA VAL A 90 10.26 -2.46 -1.99
C VAL A 90 9.29 -1.78 -1.03
N THR A 91 8.86 -2.46 0.04
CA THR A 91 7.98 -1.85 1.05
C THR A 91 8.69 -0.72 1.82
N ILE A 92 9.98 -0.89 2.16
CA ILE A 92 10.78 0.17 2.80
C ILE A 92 10.90 1.39 1.87
N ALA A 93 11.25 1.18 0.60
CA ALA A 93 11.38 2.27 -0.36
C ALA A 93 10.05 3.00 -0.58
N GLY A 94 8.95 2.26 -0.74
CA GLY A 94 7.61 2.83 -0.88
C GLY A 94 7.17 3.58 0.38
N GLY A 95 7.39 3.01 1.57
CA GLY A 95 7.01 3.63 2.84
C GLY A 95 7.81 4.88 3.18
N LEU A 96 9.11 4.91 2.87
CA LEU A 96 9.93 6.13 2.99
C LEU A 96 9.44 7.20 2.02
N LEU A 97 9.10 6.84 0.78
CA LEU A 97 8.59 7.78 -0.21
C LEU A 97 7.21 8.33 0.19
N THR A 98 6.33 7.48 0.72
CA THR A 98 5.04 7.91 1.29
C THR A 98 5.25 8.87 2.45
N GLY A 99 6.06 8.50 3.44
CA GLY A 99 6.32 9.38 4.59
C GLY A 99 6.99 10.70 4.18
N LEU A 100 7.88 10.67 3.18
CA LEU A 100 8.48 11.87 2.61
C LEU A 100 7.43 12.75 1.92
N GLY A 101 6.48 12.19 1.18
CA GLY A 101 5.39 12.94 0.56
C GLY A 101 4.52 13.67 1.59
N TRP A 102 4.21 13.00 2.71
CA TRP A 102 3.46 13.59 3.84
C TRP A 102 4.29 14.64 4.61
N LEU A 103 5.58 14.39 4.82
CA LEU A 103 6.50 15.33 5.45
C LEU A 103 6.67 16.60 4.62
N LEU A 104 6.91 16.47 3.32
CA LEU A 104 7.02 17.62 2.41
C LEU A 104 5.70 18.37 2.29
N ALA A 105 4.56 17.67 2.37
CA ALA A 105 3.24 18.28 2.43
C ALA A 105 3.06 19.19 3.66
N SER A 106 3.70 18.87 4.80
CA SER A 106 3.65 19.73 6.00
C SER A 106 4.33 21.08 5.82
N THR A 107 5.27 21.17 4.87
CA THR A 107 6.00 22.39 4.52
C THR A 107 5.45 23.09 3.29
N ALA A 108 4.34 22.61 2.74
CA ALA A 108 3.78 23.15 1.50
C ALA A 108 3.17 24.54 1.72
N THR A 109 3.69 25.52 1.01
CA THR A 109 3.21 26.92 1.04
C THR A 109 2.14 27.20 -0.01
N SER A 110 1.90 26.27 -0.94
CA SER A 110 0.88 26.38 -1.98
C SER A 110 0.15 25.07 -2.22
N VAL A 111 -1.09 25.17 -2.72
CA VAL A 111 -1.93 24.01 -3.09
C VAL A 111 -1.30 23.22 -4.24
N GLU A 112 -0.65 23.90 -5.19
CA GLU A 112 0.06 23.25 -6.30
C GLU A 112 1.25 22.42 -5.81
N ALA A 113 1.98 22.91 -4.80
CA ALA A 113 3.05 22.14 -4.18
C ALA A 113 2.52 20.83 -3.59
N LEU A 114 1.32 20.83 -2.99
CA LEU A 114 0.67 19.61 -2.51
C LEU A 114 0.36 18.62 -3.63
N TYR A 115 0.01 19.06 -4.84
CA TYR A 115 -0.25 18.13 -5.95
C TYR A 115 0.99 17.31 -6.27
N VAL A 116 2.17 17.95 -6.23
CA VAL A 116 3.44 17.31 -6.51
C VAL A 116 3.91 16.47 -5.32
N VAL A 117 4.02 17.07 -4.13
CA VAL A 117 4.63 16.37 -2.99
C VAL A 117 3.71 15.32 -2.39
N TYR A 118 2.43 15.62 -2.21
CA TYR A 118 1.49 14.65 -1.67
C TYR A 118 0.98 13.73 -2.78
N GLY A 119 0.50 14.29 -3.89
CA GLY A 119 -0.10 13.53 -4.98
C GLY A 119 0.90 12.63 -5.69
N VAL A 120 1.96 13.20 -6.27
CA VAL A 120 2.93 12.42 -7.06
C VAL A 120 3.82 11.55 -6.17
N ILE A 121 4.54 12.17 -5.23
CA ILE A 121 5.53 11.45 -4.42
C ILE A 121 4.82 10.46 -3.47
N GLY A 122 3.80 10.93 -2.75
CA GLY A 122 3.00 10.07 -1.88
C GLY A 122 2.30 8.94 -2.64
N GLY A 123 1.69 9.25 -3.80
CA GLY A 123 0.96 8.30 -4.63
C GLY A 123 1.84 7.17 -5.16
N ILE A 124 3.02 7.52 -5.68
CA ILE A 124 4.02 6.54 -6.12
C ILE A 124 4.47 5.67 -4.93
N GLY A 125 4.74 6.28 -3.77
CA GLY A 125 5.19 5.55 -2.58
C GLY A 125 4.19 4.48 -2.13
N VAL A 126 2.91 4.84 -2.06
CA VAL A 126 1.86 3.90 -1.66
C VAL A 126 1.61 2.84 -2.73
N GLY A 127 1.65 3.20 -4.02
CA GLY A 127 1.50 2.24 -5.11
C GLY A 127 2.60 1.17 -5.10
N ILE A 128 3.83 1.57 -4.73
CA ILE A 128 4.97 0.66 -4.56
C ILE A 128 4.80 -0.24 -3.32
N ALA A 129 4.39 0.32 -2.19
CA ALA A 129 4.29 -0.41 -0.92
C ALA A 129 3.08 -1.35 -0.86
N TYR A 130 1.96 -1.01 -1.50
CA TYR A 130 0.68 -1.75 -1.40
C TYR A 130 0.77 -3.19 -1.92
N GLY A 131 1.44 -3.40 -3.05
CA GLY A 131 1.51 -4.72 -3.69
C GLY A 131 2.33 -5.75 -2.90
N ALA A 132 3.31 -5.30 -2.11
CA ALA A 132 4.25 -6.19 -1.42
C ALA A 132 3.62 -7.08 -0.33
N PRO A 133 2.87 -6.56 0.66
CA PRO A 133 2.23 -7.39 1.68
C PRO A 133 1.17 -8.32 1.08
N VAL A 134 0.44 -7.87 0.05
CA VAL A 134 -0.54 -8.69 -0.67
C VAL A 134 0.14 -9.87 -1.36
N ALA A 135 1.25 -9.64 -2.06
CA ALA A 135 2.03 -10.68 -2.71
C ALA A 135 2.64 -11.67 -1.71
N VAL A 136 3.13 -11.18 -0.56
CA VAL A 136 3.66 -12.02 0.52
C VAL A 136 2.55 -12.91 1.09
N ALA A 137 1.39 -12.35 1.45
CA ALA A 137 0.26 -13.12 1.97
C ALA A 137 -0.23 -14.17 0.97
N ALA A 138 -0.34 -13.80 -0.32
CA ALA A 138 -0.76 -14.72 -1.37
C ALA A 138 0.21 -15.90 -1.56
N ARG A 139 1.53 -15.66 -1.48
CA ARG A 139 2.56 -16.69 -1.64
C ARG A 139 2.71 -17.57 -0.39
N TRP A 140 2.48 -17.04 0.81
CA TRP A 140 2.51 -17.79 2.08
C TRP A 140 1.25 -18.60 2.38
N PHE A 141 0.16 -18.41 1.63
CA PHE A 141 -1.10 -19.11 1.85
C PHE A 141 -1.72 -19.61 0.53
N PRO A 142 -1.17 -20.66 -0.10
CA PRO A 142 -1.81 -21.29 -1.26
C PRO A 142 -3.12 -21.98 -0.88
N ASP A 143 -3.24 -22.52 0.35
CA ASP A 143 -4.45 -23.18 0.87
C ASP A 143 -5.65 -22.25 1.01
N ARG A 144 -5.37 -21.02 1.48
CA ARG A 144 -6.36 -20.06 1.97
C ARG A 144 -6.05 -18.66 1.44
N ARG A 145 -5.66 -18.59 0.15
CA ARG A 145 -5.18 -17.37 -0.49
C ARG A 145 -6.16 -16.21 -0.32
N GLY A 146 -7.44 -16.47 -0.57
CA GLY A 146 -8.49 -15.45 -0.45
C GLY A 146 -8.61 -14.88 0.97
N LEU A 147 -8.58 -15.74 2.00
CA LEU A 147 -8.69 -15.31 3.39
C LEU A 147 -7.45 -14.54 3.86
N ALA A 148 -6.24 -15.00 3.50
CA ALA A 148 -5.01 -14.32 3.88
C ALA A 148 -4.85 -12.94 3.21
N VAL A 149 -5.16 -12.85 1.91
CA VAL A 149 -5.18 -11.58 1.19
C VAL A 149 -6.29 -10.67 1.72
N GLY A 150 -7.49 -11.22 1.96
CA GLY A 150 -8.62 -10.47 2.51
C GLY A 150 -8.32 -9.86 3.89
N LEU A 151 -7.75 -10.62 4.82
CA LEU A 151 -7.29 -10.11 6.13
C LEU A 151 -6.23 -9.02 5.99
N THR A 152 -5.31 -9.18 5.03
CA THR A 152 -4.29 -8.16 4.75
C THR A 152 -4.93 -6.86 4.25
N LEU A 153 -5.92 -6.96 3.35
CA LEU A 153 -6.64 -5.80 2.80
C LEU A 153 -7.66 -5.19 3.77
N LEU A 154 -8.13 -5.96 4.75
CA LEU A 154 -9.04 -5.46 5.79
C LEU A 154 -8.43 -4.28 6.56
N GLY A 155 -7.11 -4.27 6.74
CA GLY A 155 -6.40 -3.12 7.31
C GLY A 155 -6.63 -1.84 6.50
N PHE A 156 -6.62 -1.94 5.17
CA PHE A 156 -6.91 -0.83 4.27
C PHE A 156 -8.33 -0.31 4.42
N GLY A 157 -9.33 -1.17 4.60
CA GLY A 157 -10.72 -0.76 4.80
C GLY A 157 -10.96 -0.06 6.15
N ILE A 158 -10.36 -0.58 7.24
CA ILE A 158 -10.52 -0.02 8.59
C ILE A 158 -9.70 1.27 8.78
N SER A 159 -8.67 1.48 7.95
CA SER A 159 -7.78 2.64 8.02
C SER A 159 -8.52 3.97 8.01
N ALA A 160 -9.57 4.11 7.21
CA ALA A 160 -10.29 5.37 7.04
C ALA A 160 -10.95 5.80 8.36
N PHE A 161 -11.48 4.85 9.13
CA PHE A 161 -12.08 5.11 10.42
C PHE A 161 -11.02 5.48 11.48
N VAL A 162 -9.95 4.68 11.57
CA VAL A 162 -8.88 4.91 12.55
C VAL A 162 -8.15 6.23 12.28
N THR A 163 -7.79 6.46 11.02
CA THR A 163 -7.06 7.65 10.58
C THR A 163 -7.93 8.90 10.69
N ALA A 164 -9.23 8.84 10.35
CA ALA A 164 -10.11 10.00 10.46
C ALA A 164 -10.22 10.50 11.92
N ASN A 165 -10.41 9.59 12.88
CA ASN A 165 -10.48 9.95 14.29
C ASN A 165 -9.14 10.48 14.82
N ALA A 166 -8.03 9.82 14.48
CA ALA A 166 -6.69 10.27 14.87
C ALA A 166 -6.36 11.64 14.26
N ALA A 167 -6.61 11.83 12.96
CA ALA A 167 -6.40 13.09 12.26
C ALA A 167 -7.23 14.21 12.87
N GLY A 168 -8.52 13.99 13.15
CA GLY A 168 -9.38 14.99 13.79
C GLY A 168 -8.82 15.46 15.14
N ALA A 169 -8.39 14.53 15.99
CA ALA A 169 -7.79 14.85 17.29
C ALA A 169 -6.47 15.63 17.15
N LEU A 170 -5.60 15.23 16.22
CA LEU A 170 -4.33 15.91 15.98
C LEU A 170 -4.50 17.31 15.36
N ILE A 171 -5.45 17.46 14.43
CA ILE A 171 -5.76 18.76 13.81
C ILE A 171 -6.27 19.74 14.86
N ALA A 172 -7.10 19.29 15.79
CA ALA A 172 -7.61 20.12 16.88
C ALA A 172 -6.51 20.57 17.86
N ALA A 173 -5.49 19.74 18.09
CA ALA A 173 -4.42 20.03 19.06
C ALA A 173 -3.23 20.80 18.46
N TYR A 174 -2.79 20.45 17.25
CA TYR A 174 -1.54 20.95 16.65
C TYR A 174 -1.75 21.67 15.31
N GLY A 175 -2.96 21.63 14.75
CA GLY A 175 -3.26 22.19 13.44
C GLY A 175 -2.94 21.24 12.28
N VAL A 176 -3.42 21.61 11.09
CA VAL A 176 -3.41 20.74 9.90
C VAL A 176 -2.00 20.45 9.37
N MET A 177 -1.13 21.46 9.31
CA MET A 177 0.25 21.31 8.81
C MET A 177 1.11 20.44 9.72
N ALA A 178 1.08 20.67 11.04
CA ALA A 178 1.78 19.81 11.99
C ALA A 178 1.27 18.37 11.95
N THR A 179 -0.04 18.18 11.76
CA THR A 179 -0.63 16.85 11.59
C THR A 179 -0.04 16.12 10.38
N PHE A 180 0.11 16.78 9.22
CA PHE A 180 0.78 16.19 8.06
C PHE A 180 2.20 15.72 8.37
N GLY A 181 2.95 16.53 9.14
CA GLY A 181 4.32 16.18 9.54
C GLY A 181 4.36 14.96 10.46
N ILE A 182 3.51 14.94 11.49
CA ILE A 182 3.41 13.82 12.45
C ILE A 182 3.00 12.53 11.72
N PHE A 183 2.00 12.58 10.85
CA PHE A 183 1.59 11.45 10.03
C PHE A 183 2.72 10.99 9.09
N GLY A 184 3.46 11.91 8.48
CA GLY A 184 4.58 11.55 7.61
C GLY A 184 5.68 10.77 8.32
N VAL A 185 6.11 11.23 9.50
CA VAL A 185 7.10 10.49 10.32
C VAL A 185 6.53 9.16 10.80
N ALA A 186 5.30 9.16 11.32
CA ALA A 186 4.67 7.95 11.85
C ALA A 186 4.47 6.88 10.77
N LEU A 187 3.97 7.27 9.59
CA LEU A 187 3.79 6.39 8.45
C LEU A 187 5.12 5.83 7.95
N ALA A 188 6.15 6.67 7.77
CA ALA A 188 7.48 6.17 7.40
C ALA A 188 8.03 5.18 8.44
N ALA A 189 7.97 5.51 9.73
CA ALA A 189 8.50 4.67 10.79
C ALA A 189 7.77 3.32 10.86
N VAL A 190 6.43 3.33 10.89
CA VAL A 190 5.63 2.11 10.98
C VAL A 190 5.79 1.25 9.73
N LEU A 191 5.78 1.84 8.53
CA LEU A 191 5.96 1.10 7.29
C LEU A 191 7.36 0.47 7.19
N VAL A 192 8.41 1.18 7.60
CA VAL A 192 9.77 0.65 7.63
C VAL A 192 9.88 -0.51 8.63
N LEU A 193 9.40 -0.32 9.86
CA LEU A 193 9.45 -1.32 10.91
C LEU A 193 8.64 -2.57 10.57
N ALA A 194 7.43 -2.40 10.05
CA ALA A 194 6.55 -3.50 9.64
C ALA A 194 7.07 -4.21 8.38
N ALA A 195 7.89 -3.54 7.55
CA ALA A 195 8.52 -4.13 6.38
C ALA A 195 9.75 -4.99 6.68
N LEU A 196 10.46 -4.74 7.80
CA LEU A 196 11.67 -5.48 8.18
C LEU A 196 11.50 -7.02 8.18
N PRO A 197 10.39 -7.59 8.69
CA PRO A 197 10.20 -9.03 8.74
C PRO A 197 9.59 -9.62 7.47
N LEU A 198 9.13 -8.79 6.53
CA LEU A 198 8.52 -9.26 5.29
C LEU A 198 9.54 -10.05 4.47
N ARG A 199 9.20 -11.30 4.18
CA ARG A 199 10.04 -12.18 3.37
C ARG A 199 9.17 -13.08 2.52
N PHE A 200 9.67 -13.41 1.34
CA PHE A 200 9.04 -14.45 0.54
C PHE A 200 9.29 -15.83 1.13
N PRO A 201 8.35 -16.78 0.93
CA PRO A 201 8.59 -18.16 1.28
C PRO A 201 9.74 -18.73 0.43
N PRO A 202 10.54 -19.69 0.95
CA PRO A 202 11.58 -20.35 0.17
C PRO A 202 10.99 -21.11 -1.02
N GLN A 203 11.77 -21.26 -2.09
CA GLN A 203 11.33 -21.95 -3.31
C GLN A 203 10.89 -23.38 -2.98
N GLY A 204 9.66 -23.74 -3.37
CA GLY A 204 9.07 -25.05 -3.10
C GLY A 204 8.32 -25.18 -1.77
N TRP A 205 8.13 -24.09 -1.01
CA TRP A 205 7.29 -24.14 0.18
C TRP A 205 5.85 -24.54 -0.18
N ARG A 206 5.42 -25.65 0.41
CA ARG A 206 4.04 -26.14 0.37
C ARG A 206 3.58 -26.35 1.81
N PRO A 207 2.42 -25.83 2.19
CA PRO A 207 1.82 -26.14 3.47
C PRO A 207 1.46 -27.64 3.56
N ALA A 208 1.48 -28.19 4.78
CA ALA A 208 1.27 -29.60 5.00
C ALA A 208 -0.14 -30.03 4.52
N GLY A 209 -0.20 -31.00 3.61
CA GLY A 209 -1.44 -31.56 3.09
C GLY A 209 -2.06 -30.85 1.87
N TRP A 210 -1.41 -29.83 1.30
CA TRP A 210 -1.89 -29.17 0.08
C TRP A 210 -1.23 -29.75 -1.17
N SER A 211 -2.02 -30.43 -2.02
CA SER A 211 -1.62 -30.66 -3.40
C SER A 211 -2.04 -29.45 -4.24
N PRO A 212 -1.22 -29.02 -5.22
CA PRO A 212 -1.69 -28.04 -6.20
C PRO A 212 -3.00 -28.57 -6.81
N PRO A 213 -3.99 -27.70 -7.07
CA PRO A 213 -5.15 -28.10 -7.85
C PRO A 213 -4.64 -28.80 -9.10
N ALA A 214 -5.13 -30.00 -9.38
CA ALA A 214 -4.83 -30.68 -10.63
C ALA A 214 -5.10 -29.67 -11.76
N PRO A 215 -4.22 -29.56 -12.78
CA PRO A 215 -4.56 -28.82 -13.98
C PRO A 215 -5.95 -29.28 -14.42
N GLU A 216 -6.92 -28.37 -14.58
CA GLU A 216 -8.25 -28.76 -15.03
C GLU A 216 -8.11 -29.58 -16.31
N VAL A 217 -8.44 -30.87 -16.23
CA VAL A 217 -8.44 -31.77 -17.38
C VAL A 217 -9.56 -31.32 -18.29
N GLY A 218 -9.25 -30.43 -19.23
CA GLY A 218 -10.23 -29.88 -20.18
C GLY A 218 -9.87 -28.56 -20.85
N THR A 219 -8.98 -27.74 -20.27
CA THR A 219 -8.41 -26.60 -21.00
C THR A 219 -7.19 -27.09 -21.78
N ALA A 220 -7.31 -27.14 -23.11
CA ALA A 220 -6.17 -27.25 -24.02
C ALA A 220 -5.06 -26.30 -23.52
N PRO A 221 -3.77 -26.68 -23.61
CA PRO A 221 -2.69 -25.86 -23.08
C PRO A 221 -2.87 -24.46 -23.65
N LEU A 222 -3.27 -23.51 -22.80
CA LEU A 222 -3.19 -22.11 -23.15
C LEU A 222 -1.71 -21.88 -23.30
N CYS A 223 -1.27 -21.98 -24.57
CA CYS A 223 0.07 -21.65 -25.01
C CYS A 223 0.48 -20.42 -24.20
N GLU A 224 1.62 -20.51 -23.52
CA GLU A 224 2.23 -19.42 -22.75
C GLU A 224 2.55 -18.30 -23.74
N CYS A 225 1.50 -17.57 -24.12
CA CYS A 225 1.54 -16.59 -25.18
C CYS A 225 2.25 -15.38 -24.59
N ASP A 226 3.41 -15.08 -25.17
CA ASP A 226 4.16 -13.86 -24.91
C ASP A 226 3.20 -12.65 -24.88
N ARG A 227 3.50 -11.66 -24.03
CA ARG A 227 2.65 -10.50 -23.76
C ARG A 227 2.23 -9.76 -25.05
N ARG A 228 3.03 -9.85 -26.11
CA ARG A 228 2.74 -9.34 -27.45
C ARG A 228 1.63 -10.10 -28.19
N THR A 229 1.52 -11.41 -27.97
CA THR A 229 0.52 -12.28 -28.59
C THR A 229 -0.84 -12.12 -27.89
N MET A 230 -0.86 -11.89 -26.58
CA MET A 230 -2.10 -11.61 -25.83
C MET A 230 -2.82 -10.34 -26.31
N LEU A 231 -2.09 -9.25 -26.59
CA LEU A 231 -2.67 -7.99 -27.09
C LEU A 231 -3.31 -8.11 -28.48
N ARG A 232 -3.05 -9.20 -29.21
CA ARG A 232 -3.60 -9.49 -30.53
C ARG A 232 -4.77 -10.47 -30.51
N THR A 233 -5.05 -11.11 -29.39
CA THR A 233 -6.12 -12.10 -29.30
C THR A 233 -7.39 -11.42 -28.81
N GLY A 234 -8.55 -11.76 -29.39
CA GLY A 234 -9.85 -11.17 -29.05
C GLY A 234 -10.25 -11.31 -27.58
N ALA A 235 -9.59 -12.21 -26.84
CA ALA A 235 -9.74 -12.36 -25.39
C ALA A 235 -9.32 -11.13 -24.57
N PHE A 236 -8.54 -10.20 -25.13
CA PHE A 236 -8.16 -8.96 -24.42
C PHE A 236 -9.16 -7.81 -24.60
N TYR A 237 -9.98 -7.86 -25.66
CA TYR A 237 -10.95 -6.80 -26.00
C TYR A 237 -12.41 -7.20 -25.75
N GLY A 238 -12.64 -8.41 -25.22
CA GLY A 238 -13.96 -8.95 -24.91
C GLY A 238 -14.42 -8.61 -23.50
#